data_AF-A0AAD4DNL3-F1
#
_entry.id   AF-A0AAD4DNL3-F1
#
_cell.length_a   1.000
_cell.length_b   1.000
_cell.length_c   1.000
_cell.angle_alpha   90.00
_cell.angle_beta   90.00
_cell.angle_gamma   90.00
#
_symmetry.space_group_name_H-M   'P 1'
#
loop_
_entity.id
_entity.type
_entity.pdbx_description
1 polymer ?
#
loop_
_entity_poly.entity_id
_entity_poly.type
_entity_poly.pdbx_seq_one_letter_code
_entity_poly.pdbx_strand_id
1 'polypeptide(L)'
;MSAELLSQVSDRICQAKSWDDSARTKPFGGVNIIFSGDIGQLRPPKSNTLYSHALVRQLAPAMTQTARGQSALHGAFLWRQVDTVVELKQNLHAKNDAA
;
A
#
# COMPACT_ATOMS: atom_id res chain seq x y z
N MET A 1 6.84 -2.01 0.64
CA MET A 1 6.18 -0.83 1.24
C MET A 1 5.37 -1.26 2.48
N SER A 2 5.27 -0.42 3.51
CA SER A 2 4.46 -0.70 4.70
C SER A 2 3.03 -0.20 4.54
N ALA A 3 2.09 -0.84 5.24
CA ALA A 3 0.68 -0.45 5.21
C ALA A 3 0.45 0.93 5.83
N GLU A 4 1.13 1.24 6.94
CA GLU A 4 1.05 2.56 7.57
C GLU A 4 1.51 3.67 6.61
N LEU A 5 2.58 3.45 5.84
CA LEU A 5 3.08 4.45 4.89
C LEU A 5 2.07 4.71 3.77
N LEU A 6 1.44 3.67 3.23
CA LEU A 6 0.46 3.84 2.15
C LEU A 6 -0.77 4.64 2.61
N SER A 7 -1.25 4.39 3.83
CA SER A 7 -2.31 5.20 4.45
C SER A 7 -1.88 6.66 4.53
N GLN A 8 -0.70 6.94 5.07
CA GLN A 8 -0.20 8.31 5.21
C GLN A 8 -0.07 9.01 3.86
N VAL A 9 0.43 8.33 2.82
CA VAL A 9 0.51 8.87 1.46
C VAL A 9 -0.89 9.23 0.95
N SER A 10 -1.86 8.33 1.08
CA SER A 10 -3.25 8.60 0.67
C SER A 10 -3.82 9.82 1.42
N ASP A 11 -3.67 9.86 2.74
CA ASP A 11 -4.19 10.95 3.58
C ASP A 11 -3.59 12.30 3.19
N ARG A 12 -2.28 12.35 2.91
CA ARG A 12 -1.59 13.58 2.49
C ARG A 12 -2.02 14.03 1.10
N ILE A 13 -2.26 13.11 0.17
CA ILE A 13 -2.78 13.46 -1.16
C ILE A 13 -4.22 13.98 -1.05
N CYS A 14 -5.08 13.33 -0.25
CA CYS A 14 -6.44 13.82 0.02
C CYS A 14 -6.43 15.23 0.62
N GLN A 15 -5.54 15.51 1.57
CA GLN A 15 -5.38 16.84 2.18
C GLN A 15 -4.91 17.88 1.15
N ALA A 16 -3.91 17.54 0.33
CA ALA A 16 -3.42 18.42 -0.73
C ALA A 16 -4.50 18.73 -1.78
N LYS A 17 -5.46 17.82 -1.97
CA LYS A 17 -6.63 17.98 -2.84
C LYS A 17 -7.89 18.48 -2.14
N SER A 18 -7.75 19.09 -0.96
CA SER A 18 -8.89 19.60 -0.18
C SER A 18 -9.73 20.68 -0.88
N TRP A 19 -9.24 21.25 -1.99
CA TRP A 19 -9.99 22.16 -2.86
C TRP A 19 -11.06 21.45 -3.72
N ASP A 20 -11.00 20.12 -3.85
CA ASP A 20 -12.03 19.28 -4.47
C ASP A 20 -12.81 18.56 -3.36
N ASP A 21 -14.07 18.95 -3.16
CA ASP A 21 -14.95 18.38 -2.13
C ASP A 21 -15.07 16.85 -2.22
N SER A 22 -14.93 16.29 -3.43
CA SER A 22 -15.01 14.85 -3.66
C SER A 22 -13.73 14.10 -3.27
N ALA A 23 -12.59 14.79 -3.17
CA ALA A 23 -11.28 14.17 -2.96
C ALA A 23 -11.21 13.40 -1.64
N ARG A 24 -11.85 13.90 -0.58
CA ARG A 24 -11.85 13.24 0.74
C ARG A 24 -12.51 11.85 0.76
N THR A 25 -13.38 11.58 -0.21
CA THR A 25 -14.13 10.31 -0.30
C THR A 25 -13.49 9.30 -1.24
N LYS A 26 -12.45 9.71 -1.98
CA LYS A 26 -11.80 8.88 -2.99
C LYS A 26 -10.43 8.41 -2.48
N PRO A 27 -10.03 7.15 -2.74
CA PRO A 27 -8.67 6.69 -2.52
C PRO A 27 -7.66 7.66 -3.17
N PHE A 28 -6.60 8.02 -2.43
CA PHE A 28 -5.56 8.95 -2.92
C PHE A 28 -6.12 10.26 -3.50
N GLY A 29 -7.23 10.79 -2.98
CA GLY A 29 -7.83 12.02 -3.50
C GLY A 29 -8.34 11.90 -4.93
N GLY A 30 -8.61 10.69 -5.42
CA GLY A 30 -8.99 10.43 -6.81
C GLY A 30 -7.85 10.63 -7.81
N VAL A 31 -6.59 10.52 -7.37
CA VAL A 31 -5.43 10.52 -8.26
C VAL A 31 -5.16 9.10 -8.74
N ASN A 32 -4.83 8.95 -10.02
CA ASN A 32 -4.38 7.67 -10.58
C ASN A 32 -2.99 7.32 -10.02
N ILE A 33 -2.88 6.18 -9.35
CA ILE A 33 -1.63 5.71 -8.74
C ILE A 33 -1.08 4.52 -9.52
N ILE A 34 0.21 4.60 -9.88
CA ILE A 34 0.96 3.48 -10.43
C ILE A 34 1.94 3.01 -9.37
N PHE A 35 1.80 1.74 -8.95
CA PHE A 35 2.78 1.09 -8.08
C PHE A 35 3.79 0.33 -8.93
N SER A 36 5.07 0.50 -8.64
CA SER A 36 6.16 -0.23 -9.28
C SER A 36 7.13 -0.75 -8.23
N GLY A 37 7.58 -2.00 -8.38
CA GLY A 37 8.56 -2.59 -7.48
C GLY A 37 8.63 -4.11 -7.64
N ASP A 38 9.37 -4.74 -6.73
CA ASP A 38 9.53 -6.18 -6.63
C ASP A 38 8.87 -6.70 -5.35
N ILE A 39 8.07 -7.76 -5.46
CA ILE A 39 7.38 -8.42 -4.33
C ILE A 39 8.34 -9.33 -3.54
N GLY A 40 9.45 -9.77 -4.16
CA GLY A 40 10.50 -10.57 -3.53
C GLY A 40 11.40 -9.81 -2.55
N GLN A 41 11.22 -8.49 -2.44
CA GLN A 41 12.04 -7.67 -1.55
C GLN A 41 11.78 -7.94 -0.06
N LEU A 42 12.77 -7.57 0.76
CA LEU A 42 12.66 -7.68 2.21
C LEU A 42 11.43 -6.93 2.74
N ARG A 43 10.81 -7.50 3.78
CA ARG A 43 9.70 -6.86 4.47
C ARG A 43 10.14 -5.51 5.05
N PRO A 44 9.24 -4.50 5.07
CA PRO A 44 9.54 -3.22 5.69
C PRO A 44 9.94 -3.39 7.15
N PRO A 45 11.00 -2.71 7.62
CA PRO A 45 11.46 -2.85 9.00
C PRO A 45 10.38 -2.35 9.98
N LYS A 46 10.15 -3.14 11.04
CA LYS A 46 9.28 -2.82 12.18
C LYS A 46 7.86 -2.33 11.81
N SER A 47 7.32 -2.74 10.67
CA SER A 47 5.98 -2.33 10.21
C SER A 47 5.28 -3.46 9.48
N ASN A 48 3.98 -3.31 9.27
CA ASN A 48 3.20 -4.34 8.60
C ASN A 48 3.36 -4.24 7.08
N THR A 49 3.52 -5.38 6.40
CA THR A 49 3.50 -5.44 4.93
C THR A 49 2.11 -5.16 4.40
N LEU A 50 2.02 -4.58 3.20
CA LEU A 50 0.75 -4.32 2.50
C LEU A 50 -0.12 -5.58 2.31
N TYR A 51 0.53 -6.72 2.11
CA TYR A 51 -0.10 -8.03 1.89
C TYR A 51 -0.16 -8.88 3.17
N SER A 52 -0.04 -8.28 4.35
CA SER A 52 -0.14 -9.01 5.62
C SER A 52 -1.57 -9.53 5.84
N HIS A 53 -1.74 -10.85 5.82
CA HIS A 53 -3.03 -11.48 6.11
C HIS A 53 -3.54 -11.19 7.54
N ALA A 54 -2.65 -10.89 8.49
CA ALA A 54 -3.04 -10.54 9.85
C ALA A 54 -3.88 -9.25 9.90
N LEU A 55 -3.59 -8.28 9.03
CA LEU A 55 -4.36 -7.03 8.92
C LEU A 55 -5.80 -7.23 8.44
N VAL A 56 -6.14 -8.40 7.91
CA VAL A 56 -7.44 -8.60 7.24
C VAL A 56 -8.22 -9.76 7.82
N ARG A 57 -7.54 -10.86 8.18
CA ARG A 57 -8.19 -12.11 8.60
C ARG A 57 -8.17 -12.34 10.11
N GLN A 58 -7.26 -11.69 10.83
CA GLN A 58 -7.05 -11.90 12.27
C GLN A 58 -6.88 -10.56 12.97
N LEU A 59 -7.98 -9.80 13.03
CA LEU A 59 -8.02 -8.50 13.70
C LEU A 59 -7.79 -8.67 15.20
N ALA A 60 -6.58 -8.35 15.67
CA ALA A 60 -6.27 -8.28 17.08
C ALA A 60 -6.66 -6.89 17.66
N PRO A 61 -6.94 -6.77 18.97
CA PRO A 61 -7.30 -5.49 19.60
C PRO A 61 -6.29 -4.37 19.32
N ALA A 62 -4.99 -4.68 19.31
CA ALA A 62 -3.93 -3.71 19.00
C ALA A 62 -4.07 -3.08 17.60
N MET A 63 -4.75 -3.75 16.68
CA MET A 63 -4.94 -3.32 15.29
C MET A 63 -6.16 -2.40 15.14
N THR A 64 -7.18 -2.55 15.99
CA THR A 64 -8.42 -1.75 15.94
C THR A 64 -8.44 -0.62 16.96
N GLN A 65 -7.72 -0.75 18.08
CA GLN A 65 -7.76 0.18 19.21
C GLN A 65 -6.61 1.19 19.22
N THR A 66 -5.66 1.09 18.29
CA THR A 66 -4.54 2.04 18.20
C THR A 66 -4.59 2.81 16.88
N ALA A 67 -4.22 4.09 16.90
CA ALA A 67 -4.14 4.91 15.68
C ALA A 67 -3.19 4.30 14.64
N ARG A 68 -2.08 3.72 15.12
CA ARG A 68 -1.12 3.01 14.26
C ARG A 68 -1.75 1.78 13.61
N GLY A 69 -2.47 0.98 14.39
CA GLY A 69 -3.19 -0.20 13.89
C GLY A 69 -4.23 0.19 12.84
N GLN A 70 -5.04 1.21 13.12
CA GLN A 70 -6.05 1.73 12.21
C GLN A 70 -5.43 2.25 10.90
N SER A 71 -4.31 2.96 10.98
CA SER A 71 -3.55 3.40 9.79
C SER A 71 -3.02 2.22 8.99
N ALA A 72 -2.51 1.18 9.64
CA ALA A 72 -2.08 -0.05 8.95
C ALA A 72 -3.26 -0.77 8.28
N LEU A 73 -4.42 -0.84 8.95
CA LEU A 73 -5.64 -1.41 8.37
C LEU A 73 -6.07 -0.64 7.12
N HIS A 74 -6.16 0.69 7.22
CA HIS A 74 -6.51 1.55 6.10
C HIS A 74 -5.58 1.34 4.90
N GLY A 75 -4.27 1.32 5.12
CA GLY A 75 -3.29 1.04 4.07
C GLY A 75 -3.44 -0.33 3.42
N ALA A 76 -3.71 -1.39 4.20
CA ALA A 76 -3.98 -2.71 3.63
C ALA A 76 -5.27 -2.74 2.81
N PHE A 77 -6.32 -2.02 3.23
CA PHE A 77 -7.54 -1.89 2.45
C PHE A 77 -7.32 -1.11 1.14
N LEU A 78 -6.54 -0.03 1.16
CA LEU A 78 -6.14 0.69 -0.05
C LEU A 78 -5.39 -0.23 -1.03
N TRP A 79 -4.45 -1.03 -0.53
CA TRP A 79 -3.73 -1.99 -1.37
C TRP A 79 -4.64 -3.04 -2.01
N ARG A 80 -5.67 -3.50 -1.29
CA ARG A 80 -6.64 -4.46 -1.81
C ARG A 80 -7.56 -3.90 -2.90
N GLN A 81 -7.59 -2.58 -3.10
CA GLN A 81 -8.31 -1.95 -4.21
C GLN A 81 -7.51 -1.97 -5.52
N VAL A 82 -6.23 -2.36 -5.49
CA VAL A 82 -5.46 -2.60 -6.72
C VAL A 82 -5.98 -3.86 -7.38
N ASP A 83 -6.58 -3.71 -8.56
CA ASP A 83 -7.18 -4.80 -9.34
C ASP A 83 -6.35 -5.20 -10.57
N THR A 84 -5.48 -4.30 -11.02
CA THR A 84 -4.70 -4.45 -12.24
C THR A 84 -3.23 -4.63 -11.89
N VAL A 85 -2.66 -5.75 -12.32
CA VAL A 85 -1.25 -6.10 -12.08
C VAL A 85 -0.58 -6.41 -13.42
N VAL A 86 0.59 -5.81 -13.64
CA VAL A 86 1.45 -6.07 -14.80
C VAL A 86 2.75 -6.70 -14.29
N GLU A 87 3.03 -7.92 -14.73
CA GLU A 87 4.26 -8.63 -14.37
C GLU A 87 5.30 -8.53 -15.50
N LEU A 88 6.46 -7.94 -15.20
CA LEU A 88 7.59 -7.88 -16.13
C LEU A 88 8.36 -9.21 -16.10
N LYS A 89 8.41 -9.91 -17.24
CA LYS A 89 9.01 -11.26 -17.32
C LYS A 89 10.49 -11.28 -17.69
N GLN A 90 10.97 -10.26 -18.37
CA GLN A 90 12.35 -10.23 -18.86
C GLN A 90 13.24 -9.43 -17.91
N ASN A 91 14.15 -10.11 -17.22
CA ASN A 91 15.21 -9.46 -16.45
C ASN A 91 16.33 -9.04 -17.41
N LEU A 92 16.43 -7.74 -17.68
CA LEU A 92 17.46 -7.19 -18.55
C LEU A 92 18.84 -7.10 -17.88
N HIS A 93 18.89 -7.05 -16.55
CA HIS A 93 20.14 -6.96 -15.79
C HIS A 93 20.92 -8.28 -15.83
N ALA A 94 20.24 -9.41 -15.57
CA ALA A 94 20.84 -10.75 -15.61
C ALA A 94 20.81 -11.39 -17.01
N LYS A 95 20.50 -10.61 -18.07
CA LYS A 95 20.27 -11.17 -19.42
C LYS A 95 21.47 -11.92 -19.98
N ASN A 96 22.68 -11.48 -19.64
CA ASN A 96 23.93 -12.06 -20.13
C ASN A 96 24.60 -12.97 -19.10
N ASP A 97 24.01 -13.08 -17.90
CA ASP A 97 24.49 -13.99 -16.86
C ASP A 97 23.78 -15.33 -17.09
N ALA A 98 24.46 -16.25 -17.78
CA ALA A 98 23.95 -17.60 -17.97
C ALA A 98 23.77 -18.29 -16.61
N ALA A 99 22.63 -18.94 -16.43
CA ALA A 99 22.33 -19.78 -15.26
C ALA A 99 23.23 -21.02 -15.19
#